data_AF-A0A1G2QI93-F1
#
_entry.id   AF-A0A1G2QI93-F1
#
_cell.length_a   1.000
_cell.length_b   1.000
_cell.length_c   1.000
_cell.angle_alpha   90.00
_cell.angle_beta   90.00
_cell.angle_gamma   90.00
#
_symmetry.space_group_name_H-M   'P 1'
#
loop_
_entity.id
_entity.type
_entity.pdbx_description
1 polymer ?
#
loop_
_entity_poly.entity_id
_entity_poly.type
_entity_poly.pdbx_seq_one_letter_code
_entity_poly.pdbx_strand_id
1 'polypeptide(L)'
;MGLGAGLSQIILMTTNVHSVYDLYLLLMRLIYSFLSWLGIRRKRPEWGTVFDAVTKQPIDPAYVTVENGTGKEVTSAITDIDGRFGFLLPKDVYYIKVGKTNYRFPSTTLKGKTQDELYDNLYFGTPLAHDGNQIIRLNVPLDPIGFDWNEFAKTKINFFQIYTRKEATRRRVLAGVFYTGFALSLFKVVVAPSVLDFSLLIAYVGILVYQKVRIIKHKIISIRRANGEPLAFSLVRLYLPGIDQPIKSASTDQLGRLYVLVRPGTYYLTVEEKMPDGSYHKIHQSAPFAMPKGVLDQDIII
;
A
#
# COMPACT_ATOMS: atom_id res chain seq x y z
N MET A 1 20.15 4.70 -16.12
CA MET A 1 19.96 3.70 -17.20
C MET A 1 18.49 3.51 -17.57
N GLY A 2 17.75 4.58 -17.89
CA GLY A 2 16.30 4.49 -18.15
C GLY A 2 15.87 4.84 -19.58
N LEU A 3 16.58 5.76 -20.24
CA LEU A 3 16.25 6.22 -21.58
C LEU A 3 16.80 5.29 -22.68
N GLY A 4 18.01 4.73 -22.49
CA GLY A 4 18.60 3.77 -23.45
C GLY A 4 17.91 2.41 -23.51
N ALA A 5 17.33 1.95 -22.40
CA ALA A 5 16.56 0.71 -22.35
C ALA A 5 15.18 0.84 -23.04
N GLY A 6 14.57 2.04 -22.99
CA GLY A 6 13.33 2.32 -23.71
C GLY A 6 13.53 2.39 -25.22
N LEU A 7 14.59 3.09 -25.67
CA LEU A 7 14.89 3.22 -27.10
C LEU A 7 15.30 1.88 -27.74
N SER A 8 16.08 1.05 -27.05
CA SER A 8 16.45 -0.29 -27.54
C SER A 8 15.24 -1.24 -27.62
N GLN A 9 14.30 -1.17 -26.68
CA GLN A 9 13.05 -1.94 -26.77
C GLN A 9 12.14 -1.47 -27.91
N ILE A 10 12.07 -0.17 -28.19
CA ILE A 10 11.30 0.37 -29.31
C ILE A 10 11.88 -0.09 -30.65
N ILE A 11 13.21 -0.11 -30.79
CA ILE A 11 13.92 -0.56 -32.01
C ILE A 11 13.79 -2.07 -32.24
N LEU A 12 13.78 -2.89 -31.18
CA LEU A 12 13.55 -4.34 -31.26
C LEU A 12 12.08 -4.72 -31.53
N MET A 13 11.13 -3.81 -31.31
CA MET A 13 9.70 -4.05 -31.52
C MET A 13 9.22 -3.74 -32.95
N THR A 14 9.95 -2.92 -33.70
CA THR A 14 9.60 -2.59 -35.09
C THR A 14 10.04 -3.66 -36.09
N THR A 15 10.94 -4.57 -35.71
CA THR A 15 11.49 -5.59 -36.62
C THR A 15 10.58 -6.80 -36.85
N ASN A 16 9.46 -6.94 -36.11
CA ASN A 16 8.54 -8.09 -36.18
C ASN A 16 7.05 -7.68 -36.35
N VAL A 17 6.77 -6.64 -37.14
CA VAL A 17 5.37 -6.28 -37.48
C VAL A 17 5.01 -6.89 -38.82
N HIS A 18 4.28 -8.01 -38.82
CA HIS A 18 3.89 -8.72 -40.04
C HIS A 18 2.40 -8.61 -40.37
N SER A 19 1.57 -8.16 -39.42
CA SER A 19 0.11 -8.05 -39.59
C SER A 19 -0.47 -6.74 -39.05
N VAL A 20 -1.61 -6.33 -39.60
CA VAL A 20 -2.45 -5.24 -39.07
C VAL A 20 -2.85 -5.51 -37.62
N TYR A 21 -2.99 -6.78 -37.24
CA TYR A 21 -3.23 -7.20 -35.87
C TYR A 21 -2.04 -6.91 -34.94
N ASP A 22 -0.81 -7.09 -35.41
CA ASP A 22 0.40 -6.76 -34.65
C ASP A 22 0.53 -5.25 -34.45
N LEU A 23 0.15 -4.47 -35.47
CA LEU A 23 0.10 -3.01 -35.37
C LEU A 23 -0.96 -2.55 -34.35
N TYR A 24 -2.13 -3.20 -34.32
CA TYR A 24 -3.16 -2.96 -33.31
C TYR A 24 -2.66 -3.31 -31.90
N LEU A 25 -2.01 -4.46 -31.72
CA LEU A 25 -1.44 -4.87 -30.42
C LEU A 25 -0.32 -3.94 -29.98
N LEU A 26 0.54 -3.51 -30.89
CA LEU A 26 1.62 -2.55 -30.61
C LEU A 26 1.05 -1.18 -30.22
N LEU A 27 0.03 -0.70 -30.92
CA LEU A 27 -0.70 0.51 -30.56
C LEU A 27 -1.36 0.39 -29.18
N MET A 28 -2.06 -0.71 -28.90
CA MET A 28 -2.66 -0.96 -27.59
C MET A 28 -1.62 -1.06 -26.47
N ARG A 29 -0.43 -1.61 -26.75
CA ARG A 29 0.68 -1.71 -25.80
C ARG A 29 1.37 -0.36 -25.57
N LEU A 30 1.47 0.48 -26.60
CA LEU A 30 1.93 1.86 -26.48
C LEU A 30 0.92 2.70 -25.68
N ILE A 31 -0.38 2.57 -25.97
CA ILE A 31 -1.47 3.20 -25.21
C ILE A 31 -1.43 2.72 -23.76
N TYR A 32 -1.32 1.42 -23.50
CA TYR A 32 -1.23 0.87 -22.14
C TYR A 32 0.02 1.36 -21.40
N SER A 33 1.17 1.42 -22.09
CA SER A 33 2.42 1.95 -21.55
C SER A 33 2.31 3.45 -21.28
N PHE A 34 1.66 4.19 -22.16
CA PHE A 34 1.40 5.62 -22.04
C PHE A 34 0.43 5.92 -20.89
N LEU A 35 -0.68 5.17 -20.76
CA LEU A 35 -1.61 5.24 -19.64
C LEU A 35 -0.91 4.87 -18.32
N SER A 36 -0.07 3.82 -18.33
CA SER A 36 0.73 3.42 -17.18
C SER A 36 1.77 4.50 -16.80
N TRP A 37 2.32 5.19 -17.79
CA TRP A 37 3.29 6.26 -17.62
C TRP A 37 2.65 7.56 -17.12
N LEU A 38 1.43 7.88 -17.57
CA LEU A 38 0.56 8.97 -17.10
C LEU A 38 0.16 8.87 -15.62
N GLY A 39 0.62 7.84 -14.90
CA GLY A 39 0.33 7.67 -13.49
C GLY A 39 -1.03 7.06 -13.20
N ILE A 40 -1.71 6.47 -14.21
CA ILE A 40 -2.81 5.53 -14.00
C ILE A 40 -2.19 4.23 -13.49
N ARG A 41 -1.62 4.27 -12.27
CA ARG A 41 -1.22 3.12 -11.45
C ARG A 41 -0.45 3.59 -10.23
N ARG A 42 -1.11 3.47 -9.09
CA ARG A 42 -0.59 2.66 -8.00
C ARG A 42 -1.76 1.89 -7.40
N LYS A 43 -1.61 0.57 -7.22
CA LYS A 43 -2.45 -0.13 -6.26
C LYS A 43 -2.13 0.53 -4.91
N ARG A 44 -3.16 1.00 -4.20
CA ARG A 44 -2.95 1.55 -2.86
C ARG A 44 -2.37 0.44 -1.99
N PRO A 45 -1.33 0.71 -1.18
CA PRO A 45 -0.79 -0.30 -0.27
C PRO A 45 -1.89 -0.80 0.67
N GLU A 46 -1.77 -2.06 1.08
CA GLU A 46 -2.77 -2.73 1.93
C GLU A 46 -2.58 -2.42 3.42
N TRP A 47 -1.53 -1.65 3.72
CA TRP A 47 -1.05 -1.26 5.03
C TRP A 47 -1.08 0.26 5.21
N GLY A 48 -1.02 0.71 6.46
CA GLY A 48 -0.67 2.08 6.82
C GLY A 48 0.86 2.25 6.87
N THR A 49 1.32 3.50 6.76
CA THR A 49 2.75 3.83 6.85
C THR A 49 2.97 4.96 7.84
N VAL A 50 3.91 4.80 8.77
CA VAL A 50 4.41 5.89 9.61
C VAL A 50 5.60 6.52 8.89
N PHE A 51 5.59 7.83 8.75
CA PHE A 51 6.60 8.54 7.98
C PHE A 51 6.89 9.95 8.52
N ASP A 52 8.04 10.49 8.13
CA ASP A 52 8.49 11.83 8.49
C ASP A 52 7.77 12.90 7.66
N ALA A 53 7.13 13.86 8.33
CA ALA A 53 6.35 14.91 7.69
C ALA A 53 7.19 15.84 6.79
N VAL A 54 8.50 15.96 7.04
CA VAL A 54 9.43 16.82 6.29
C VAL A 54 10.09 16.02 5.17
N THR A 55 10.78 14.93 5.50
CA THR A 55 11.58 14.17 4.53
C THR A 55 10.76 13.19 3.69
N LYS A 56 9.54 12.88 4.14
CA LYS A 56 8.63 11.86 3.59
C LYS A 56 9.15 10.43 3.68
N GLN A 57 10.20 10.23 4.47
CA GLN A 57 10.81 8.93 4.66
C GLN A 57 9.99 8.10 5.63
N PRO A 58 9.79 6.81 5.37
CA PRO A 58 9.16 5.94 6.34
C PRO A 58 10.02 5.81 7.60
N ILE A 59 9.37 5.52 8.71
CA ILE A 59 9.96 5.57 10.03
C ILE A 59 9.92 4.17 10.68
N ASP A 60 11.10 3.67 11.05
CA ASP A 60 11.31 2.39 11.75
C ASP A 60 12.31 2.55 12.91
N PRO A 61 12.12 1.89 14.06
CA PRO A 61 10.87 1.36 14.58
C PRO A 61 10.01 2.50 15.16
N ALA A 62 8.72 2.50 14.83
CA ALA A 62 7.71 3.31 15.47
C ALA A 62 6.70 2.40 16.19
N TYR A 63 6.34 2.77 17.42
CA TYR A 63 5.34 2.06 18.21
C TYR A 63 3.97 2.63 17.90
N VAL A 64 3.12 1.84 17.25
CA VAL A 64 1.76 2.23 16.88
C VAL A 64 0.77 1.54 17.82
N THR A 65 -0.02 2.33 18.53
CA THR A 65 -1.01 1.86 19.49
C THR A 65 -2.40 2.22 19.01
N VAL A 66 -3.32 1.27 19.11
CA VAL A 66 -4.76 1.48 18.89
C VAL A 66 -5.44 1.54 20.25
N GLU A 67 -6.16 2.64 20.49
CA GLU A 67 -6.97 2.88 21.67
C GLU A 67 -8.46 2.86 21.34
N ASN A 68 -9.27 2.38 22.28
CA ASN A 68 -10.73 2.47 22.22
C ASN A 68 -11.23 3.89 22.54
N GLY A 69 -12.52 4.13 22.35
CA GLY A 69 -13.20 5.36 22.77
C GLY A 69 -12.97 5.79 24.22
N THR A 70 -12.59 4.85 25.10
CA THR A 70 -12.28 5.07 26.52
C THR A 70 -10.80 5.35 26.81
N GLY A 71 -9.93 5.36 25.78
CA GLY A 71 -8.49 5.55 25.93
C GLY A 71 -7.72 4.29 26.35
N LYS A 72 -8.38 3.13 26.43
CA LYS A 72 -7.72 1.84 26.72
C LYS A 72 -7.04 1.28 25.46
N GLU A 73 -5.79 0.84 25.60
CA GLU A 73 -5.05 0.13 24.54
C GLU A 73 -5.74 -1.21 24.20
N VAL A 74 -6.05 -1.38 22.93
CA VAL A 74 -6.66 -2.59 22.35
C VAL A 74 -5.57 -3.50 21.80
N THR A 75 -4.68 -2.92 21.01
CA THR A 75 -3.59 -3.61 20.34
C THR A 75 -2.51 -2.63 19.95
N SER A 76 -1.32 -3.15 19.72
CA SER A 76 -0.15 -2.39 19.30
C SER A 76 0.69 -3.17 18.31
N ALA A 77 1.42 -2.44 17.48
CA ALA A 77 2.35 -2.98 16.52
C ALA A 77 3.58 -2.08 16.41
N ILE A 78 4.72 -2.70 16.17
CA ILE A 78 5.95 -2.00 15.79
C ILE A 78 6.01 -2.00 14.26
N THR A 79 6.35 -0.85 13.67
CA THR A 79 6.56 -0.75 12.21
C THR A 79 7.74 -1.61 11.76
N ASP A 80 7.76 -1.93 10.47
CA ASP A 80 8.96 -2.50 9.84
C ASP A 80 9.88 -1.42 9.27
N ILE A 81 10.99 -1.83 8.66
CA ILE A 81 12.02 -0.96 8.03
C ILE A 81 11.42 0.03 7.01
N ASP A 82 10.31 -0.35 6.36
CA ASP A 82 9.59 0.49 5.41
C ASP A 82 8.48 1.32 6.08
N GLY A 83 8.48 1.40 7.42
CA GLY A 83 7.52 2.15 8.24
C GLY A 83 6.11 1.59 8.21
N ARG A 84 5.93 0.36 7.72
CA ARG A 84 4.61 -0.21 7.45
C ARG A 84 4.00 -0.81 8.70
N PHE A 85 2.69 -0.67 8.83
CA PHE A 85 1.91 -1.31 9.88
C PHE A 85 0.50 -1.64 9.38
N GLY A 86 -0.22 -2.50 10.08
CA GLY A 86 -1.64 -2.67 9.83
C GLY A 86 -2.30 -3.46 10.96
N PHE A 87 -3.58 -3.17 11.15
CA PHE A 87 -4.40 -3.80 12.17
C PHE A 87 -5.65 -4.36 11.53
N LEU A 88 -6.04 -5.54 12.02
CA LEU A 88 -7.36 -6.10 11.82
C LEU A 88 -8.13 -5.89 13.12
N LEU A 89 -9.14 -5.02 13.09
CA LEU A 89 -9.94 -4.66 14.26
C LEU A 89 -11.42 -5.00 14.00
N PRO A 90 -12.20 -5.29 15.04
CA PRO A 90 -13.65 -5.41 14.91
C PRO A 90 -14.30 -4.04 14.65
N LYS A 91 -15.63 -4.06 14.41
CA LYS A 91 -16.38 -2.83 14.15
C LYS A 91 -16.51 -1.99 15.42
N ASP A 92 -15.78 -0.86 15.50
CA ASP A 92 -15.85 0.10 16.60
C ASP A 92 -15.21 1.45 16.19
N VAL A 93 -15.21 2.43 17.09
CA VAL A 93 -14.50 3.71 16.95
C VAL A 93 -13.17 3.66 17.70
N TYR A 94 -12.08 3.88 16.96
CA TYR A 94 -10.72 3.80 17.49
C TYR A 94 -9.95 5.11 17.36
N TYR A 95 -8.93 5.25 18.20
CA TYR A 95 -7.89 6.27 18.11
C TYR A 95 -6.54 5.59 17.87
N ILE A 96 -5.71 6.16 17.00
CA ILE A 96 -4.35 5.66 16.79
C ILE A 96 -3.38 6.66 17.37
N LYS A 97 -2.42 6.16 18.16
CA LYS A 97 -1.29 6.93 18.64
C LYS A 97 -0.01 6.31 18.14
N VAL A 98 0.96 7.15 17.81
CA VAL A 98 2.26 6.70 17.35
C VAL A 98 3.33 7.35 18.20
N GLY A 99 4.21 6.53 18.76
CA GLY A 99 5.37 6.96 19.54
C GLY A 99 6.67 6.58 18.83
N LYS A 100 7.56 7.56 18.66
CA LYS A 100 8.97 7.33 18.34
C LYS A 100 9.83 8.41 19.00
N THR A 101 11.02 8.02 19.46
CA THR A 101 12.03 8.94 20.00
C THR A 101 12.38 10.03 18.97
N ASN A 102 12.57 11.28 19.42
CA ASN A 102 12.89 12.45 18.59
C ASN A 102 11.82 12.85 17.57
N TYR A 103 10.61 12.29 17.66
CA TYR A 103 9.47 12.62 16.82
C TYR A 103 8.26 13.05 17.65
N ARG A 104 7.43 13.91 17.07
CA ARG A 104 6.19 14.41 17.67
C ARG A 104 4.97 13.93 16.87
N PHE A 105 4.00 13.39 17.60
CA PHE A 105 2.66 13.10 17.13
C PHE A 105 1.63 13.94 17.92
N PRO A 106 0.56 14.47 17.28
CA PRO A 106 0.32 14.50 15.83
C PRO A 106 1.22 15.53 15.11
N SER A 107 1.40 15.35 13.80
CA SER A 107 2.13 16.30 12.96
C SER A 107 1.41 17.65 12.89
N THR A 108 2.15 18.71 13.19
CA THR A 108 1.78 20.11 13.00
C THR A 108 2.08 20.59 11.59
N THR A 109 3.13 20.08 10.93
CA THR A 109 3.55 20.51 9.59
C THR A 109 2.52 20.19 8.51
N LEU A 110 1.82 19.06 8.63
CA LEU A 110 0.81 18.62 7.66
C LEU A 110 -0.64 18.82 8.14
N LYS A 111 -0.84 19.57 9.23
CA LYS A 111 -2.16 19.77 9.84
C LYS A 111 -3.16 20.31 8.81
N GLY A 112 -4.32 19.66 8.72
CA GLY A 112 -5.42 20.06 7.83
C GLY A 112 -5.31 19.55 6.39
N LYS A 113 -4.22 18.86 6.02
CA LYS A 113 -4.13 18.19 4.71
C LYS A 113 -4.68 16.77 4.80
N THR A 114 -5.51 16.38 3.85
CA THR A 114 -6.03 15.00 3.75
C THR A 114 -5.07 14.06 3.01
N GLN A 115 -4.25 14.62 2.13
CA GLN A 115 -3.25 13.93 1.34
C GLN A 115 -2.02 14.82 1.19
N ASP A 116 -0.86 14.20 1.06
CA ASP A 116 0.38 14.83 0.69
C ASP A 116 0.80 14.31 -0.70
N GLU A 117 1.97 14.75 -1.15
CA GLU A 117 2.57 14.19 -2.34
C GLU A 117 2.66 12.66 -2.25
N LEU A 118 3.40 12.06 -1.31
CA LEU A 118 3.65 10.62 -1.38
C LEU A 118 2.55 9.76 -0.77
N TYR A 119 1.79 10.30 0.18
CA TYR A 119 0.86 9.55 1.02
C TYR A 119 -0.53 10.19 1.01
N ASP A 120 -1.55 9.36 0.78
CA ASP A 120 -2.96 9.73 0.91
C ASP A 120 -3.46 9.40 2.33
N ASN A 121 -4.70 9.77 2.68
CA ASN A 121 -5.36 9.39 3.94
C ASN A 121 -4.52 9.67 5.19
N LEU A 122 -4.07 10.92 5.32
CA LEU A 122 -3.26 11.36 6.44
C LEU A 122 -4.07 11.36 7.74
N TYR A 123 -3.46 10.87 8.81
CA TYR A 123 -4.10 10.72 10.11
C TYR A 123 -3.43 11.57 11.20
N PHE A 124 -4.23 12.31 11.96
CA PHE A 124 -3.77 13.28 12.96
C PHE A 124 -4.37 13.04 14.35
N GLY A 125 -4.80 11.82 14.67
CA GLY A 125 -5.37 11.47 15.98
C GLY A 125 -6.89 11.68 16.09
N THR A 126 -7.61 11.81 14.98
CA THR A 126 -9.08 11.94 14.96
C THR A 126 -9.77 10.59 15.21
N PRO A 127 -11.01 10.56 15.74
CA PRO A 127 -11.75 9.30 15.88
C PRO A 127 -11.93 8.63 14.51
N LEU A 128 -11.65 7.33 14.45
CA LEU A 128 -11.80 6.51 13.25
C LEU A 128 -12.90 5.49 13.46
N ALA A 129 -14.03 5.66 12.77
CA ALA A 129 -15.05 4.61 12.68
C ALA A 129 -14.54 3.49 11.77
N HIS A 130 -14.46 2.27 12.31
CA HIS A 130 -14.01 1.09 11.59
C HIS A 130 -15.17 0.13 11.37
N ASP A 131 -15.33 -0.39 10.16
CA ASP A 131 -16.43 -1.29 9.79
C ASP A 131 -16.14 -2.78 10.10
N GLY A 132 -14.94 -3.11 10.60
CA GLY A 132 -14.54 -4.47 10.95
C GLY A 132 -14.18 -5.39 9.77
N ASN A 133 -14.37 -4.92 8.54
CA ASN A 133 -14.20 -5.71 7.32
C ASN A 133 -13.07 -5.20 6.42
N GLN A 134 -12.21 -4.30 6.93
CA GLN A 134 -11.07 -3.78 6.17
C GLN A 134 -9.84 -3.67 7.07
N ILE A 135 -8.65 -3.60 6.48
CA ILE A 135 -7.42 -3.25 7.22
C ILE A 135 -7.36 -1.74 7.36
N ILE A 136 -6.86 -1.24 8.49
CA ILE A 136 -6.59 0.19 8.66
C ILE A 136 -5.44 0.62 7.74
N ARG A 137 -5.74 1.51 6.79
CA ARG A 137 -4.78 2.07 5.81
C ARG A 137 -4.61 3.57 5.99
N LEU A 138 -4.16 3.94 7.18
CA LEU A 138 -3.90 5.33 7.53
C LEU A 138 -2.42 5.60 7.45
N ASN A 139 -2.05 6.73 6.86
CA ASN A 139 -0.68 7.17 6.84
C ASN A 139 -0.49 8.20 7.97
N VAL A 140 0.47 7.95 8.84
CA VAL A 140 0.67 8.73 10.06
C VAL A 140 1.95 9.57 9.91
N PRO A 141 1.82 10.88 9.65
CA PRO A 141 2.96 11.77 9.63
C PRO A 141 3.44 12.10 11.05
N LEU A 142 4.76 12.08 11.25
CA LEU A 142 5.43 12.54 12.46
C LEU A 142 6.33 13.73 12.16
N ASP A 143 6.37 14.71 13.07
CA ASP A 143 7.29 15.84 12.94
C ASP A 143 8.60 15.54 13.67
N PRO A 144 9.77 15.73 13.05
CA PRO A 144 11.05 15.60 13.75
C PRO A 144 11.22 16.74 14.75
N ILE A 145 11.52 16.41 16.01
CA ILE A 145 11.85 17.38 17.08
C ILE A 145 13.35 17.74 17.00
N GLY A 146 14.19 16.81 16.54
CA GLY A 146 15.62 16.99 16.39
C GLY A 146 16.20 16.13 15.26
N PHE A 147 17.43 16.43 14.84
CA PHE A 147 18.12 15.69 13.79
C PHE A 147 18.85 14.49 14.37
N ASP A 148 18.38 13.29 14.05
CA ASP A 148 19.05 12.05 14.44
C ASP A 148 20.03 11.60 13.34
N TRP A 149 21.33 11.76 13.61
CA TRP A 149 22.39 11.32 12.72
C TRP A 149 22.36 9.81 12.43
N ASN A 150 21.88 8.99 13.37
CA ASN A 150 21.81 7.54 13.22
C ASN A 150 20.74 7.14 12.18
N GLU A 151 19.56 7.78 12.24
CA GLU A 151 18.49 7.59 11.26
C GLU A 151 18.92 8.07 9.86
N PHE A 152 19.58 9.22 9.79
CA PHE A 152 20.09 9.74 8.52
C PHE A 152 21.20 8.85 7.92
N ALA A 153 22.07 8.27 8.74
CA ALA A 153 23.12 7.37 8.29
C ALA A 153 22.58 6.02 7.80
N LYS A 154 21.62 5.42 8.54
CA LYS A 154 20.91 4.20 8.13
C LYS A 154 20.19 4.37 6.79
N THR A 155 19.69 5.57 6.54
CA THR A 155 18.99 5.98 5.30
C THR A 155 19.90 6.05 4.06
N LYS A 156 21.21 6.28 4.20
CA LYS A 156 22.14 6.40 3.06
C LYS A 156 22.51 5.05 2.42
N ILE A 157 22.30 3.95 3.12
CA ILE A 157 22.49 2.59 2.59
C ILE A 157 21.16 2.21 1.92
N ASN A 158 21.18 1.86 0.63
CA ASN A 158 20.02 1.62 -0.25
C ASN A 158 19.02 0.55 0.23
N PHE A 159 18.33 0.75 1.36
CA PHE A 159 17.28 -0.15 1.86
C PHE A 159 15.88 0.23 1.36
N PHE A 160 15.66 1.47 0.92
CA PHE A 160 14.36 1.90 0.39
C PHE A 160 14.17 1.48 -1.07
N GLN A 161 13.62 0.29 -1.27
CA GLN A 161 13.34 -0.23 -2.62
C GLN A 161 12.04 0.31 -3.23
N ILE A 162 11.11 0.89 -2.43
CA ILE A 162 9.72 1.02 -2.91
C ILE A 162 9.24 2.46 -3.16
N TYR A 163 9.86 3.52 -2.63
CA TYR A 163 9.34 4.89 -2.83
C TYR A 163 10.43 5.94 -2.80
N THR A 164 11.10 6.18 -3.95
CA THR A 164 12.14 7.21 -4.06
C THR A 164 11.53 8.55 -4.47
N ARG A 165 12.14 9.67 -4.01
CA ARG A 165 11.92 11.06 -4.50
C ARG A 165 11.69 11.17 -6.02
N LYS A 166 12.35 10.31 -6.81
CA LYS A 166 12.18 10.18 -8.27
C LYS A 166 10.72 10.01 -8.70
N GLU A 167 9.93 9.23 -7.97
CA GLU A 167 8.52 9.02 -8.28
C GLU A 167 7.65 10.21 -7.91
N ALA A 168 7.94 10.90 -6.81
CA ALA A 168 7.27 12.14 -6.43
C ALA A 168 7.51 13.22 -7.49
N THR A 169 8.77 13.41 -7.90
CA THR A 169 9.13 14.35 -8.98
C THR A 169 8.46 13.97 -10.29
N ARG A 170 8.49 12.68 -10.68
CA ARG A 170 7.81 12.19 -11.89
C ARG A 170 6.32 12.54 -11.85
N ARG A 171 5.63 12.31 -10.72
CA ARG A 171 4.21 12.61 -10.59
C ARG A 171 3.92 14.11 -10.68
N ARG A 172 4.75 14.98 -10.07
CA ARG A 172 4.57 16.44 -10.20
C ARG A 172 4.67 16.88 -11.65
N VAL A 173 5.68 16.39 -12.38
CA VAL A 173 5.86 16.72 -13.80
C VAL A 173 4.67 16.24 -14.62
N LEU A 174 4.23 14.99 -14.45
CA LEU A 174 3.08 14.44 -15.17
C LEU A 174 1.77 15.17 -14.85
N ALA A 175 1.54 15.50 -13.58
CA ALA A 175 0.37 16.28 -13.17
C ALA A 175 0.38 17.67 -13.82
N GLY A 176 1.54 18.34 -13.85
CA GLY A 176 1.71 19.61 -14.55
C GLY A 176 1.34 19.50 -16.02
N VAL A 177 1.93 18.54 -16.74
CA VAL A 177 1.63 18.28 -18.16
C VAL A 177 0.12 18.00 -18.37
N PHE A 178 -0.50 17.21 -17.50
CA PHE A 178 -1.92 16.88 -17.58
C PHE A 178 -2.81 18.11 -17.40
N TYR A 179 -2.60 18.91 -16.35
CA TYR A 179 -3.42 20.09 -16.09
C TYR A 179 -3.21 21.20 -17.13
N THR A 180 -1.98 21.39 -17.61
CA THR A 180 -1.71 22.30 -18.73
C THR A 180 -2.41 21.83 -20.00
N GLY A 181 -2.34 20.54 -20.33
CA GLY A 181 -3.07 19.96 -21.47
C GLY A 181 -4.59 20.10 -21.35
N PHE A 182 -5.13 19.89 -20.16
CA PHE A 182 -6.55 20.09 -19.87
C PHE A 182 -6.99 21.55 -20.08
N ALA A 183 -6.20 22.52 -19.58
CA ALA A 183 -6.46 23.94 -19.77
C ALA A 183 -6.44 24.35 -21.24
N LEU A 184 -5.46 23.86 -22.01
CA LEU A 184 -5.39 24.09 -23.46
C LEU A 184 -6.58 23.45 -24.19
N SER A 185 -6.98 22.23 -23.80
CA SER A 185 -8.16 21.57 -24.35
C SER A 185 -9.44 22.37 -24.09
N LEU A 186 -9.59 22.95 -22.90
CA LEU A 186 -10.72 23.81 -22.54
C LEU A 186 -10.73 25.09 -23.39
N PHE A 187 -9.56 25.74 -23.54
CA PHE A 187 -9.41 26.94 -24.36
C PHE A 187 -9.76 26.68 -25.84
N LYS A 188 -9.32 25.54 -26.39
CA LYS A 188 -9.59 25.17 -27.79
C LYS A 188 -11.09 25.00 -28.07
N VAL A 189 -11.83 24.37 -27.15
CA VAL A 189 -13.29 24.24 -27.27
C VAL A 189 -14.00 25.60 -27.31
N VAL A 190 -13.48 26.61 -26.61
CA VAL A 190 -14.07 27.96 -26.59
C VAL A 190 -13.75 28.76 -27.87
N VAL A 191 -12.52 28.67 -28.39
CA VAL A 191 -12.09 29.49 -29.54
C VAL A 191 -12.56 28.93 -30.88
N ALA A 192 -12.45 27.61 -31.06
CA ALA A 192 -12.76 26.95 -32.32
C ALA A 192 -13.43 25.59 -32.02
N PRO A 193 -14.73 25.58 -31.69
CA PRO A 193 -15.43 24.35 -31.34
C PRO A 193 -15.42 23.38 -32.54
N SER A 194 -14.70 22.28 -32.38
CA SER A 194 -14.70 21.15 -33.30
C SER A 194 -15.14 19.87 -32.58
N VAL A 195 -15.66 18.91 -33.34
CA VAL A 195 -16.05 17.59 -32.79
C VAL A 195 -14.86 16.92 -32.11
N LEU A 196 -13.65 17.10 -32.64
CA LEU A 196 -12.42 16.54 -32.07
C LEU A 196 -12.05 17.21 -30.74
N ASP A 197 -12.13 18.54 -30.62
CA ASP A 197 -11.79 19.25 -29.38
C ASP A 197 -12.78 18.92 -28.25
N PHE A 198 -14.07 18.76 -28.56
CA PHE A 198 -15.07 18.26 -27.61
C PHE A 198 -14.77 16.84 -27.16
N SER A 199 -14.41 15.94 -28.08
CA SER A 199 -14.06 14.54 -27.75
C SER A 199 -12.84 14.46 -26.83
N LEU A 200 -11.83 15.30 -27.06
CA LEU A 200 -10.63 15.39 -26.24
C LEU A 200 -10.95 15.90 -24.83
N LEU A 201 -11.79 16.94 -24.72
CA LEU A 201 -12.22 17.48 -23.43
C LEU A 201 -13.00 16.42 -22.62
N ILE A 202 -13.90 15.67 -23.26
CA ILE A 202 -14.63 14.56 -22.62
C ILE A 202 -13.66 13.49 -22.11
N ALA A 203 -12.63 13.14 -22.88
CA ALA A 203 -11.61 12.18 -22.45
C ALA A 203 -10.86 12.67 -21.19
N TYR A 204 -10.45 13.94 -21.15
CA TYR A 204 -9.82 14.54 -19.96
C TYR A 204 -10.76 14.53 -18.73
N VAL A 205 -12.03 14.90 -18.91
CA VAL A 205 -13.03 14.86 -17.84
C VAL A 205 -13.26 13.42 -17.36
N GLY A 206 -13.34 12.46 -18.28
CA GLY A 206 -13.46 11.04 -17.96
C GLY A 206 -12.30 10.54 -17.11
N ILE A 207 -11.06 10.94 -17.44
CA ILE A 207 -9.87 10.63 -16.64
C ILE A 207 -9.94 11.26 -15.25
N LEU A 208 -10.38 12.52 -15.12
CA LEU A 208 -10.55 13.20 -13.83
C LEU A 208 -11.60 12.50 -12.94
N VAL A 209 -12.76 12.16 -13.52
CA VAL A 209 -13.82 11.42 -12.81
C VAL A 209 -13.31 10.04 -12.38
N TYR A 210 -12.63 9.33 -13.28
CA TYR A 210 -12.05 8.03 -12.98
C TYR A 210 -11.00 8.06 -11.86
N GLN A 211 -10.18 9.10 -11.80
CA GLN A 211 -9.22 9.30 -10.71
C GLN A 211 -9.93 9.49 -9.37
N LYS A 212 -11.11 10.13 -9.35
CA LYS A 212 -11.86 10.47 -8.13
C LYS A 212 -12.76 9.35 -7.61
N VAL A 213 -13.35 8.53 -8.49
CA VAL A 213 -14.43 7.57 -8.14
C VAL A 213 -13.93 6.20 -7.63
N ARG A 214 -12.62 5.96 -7.55
CA ARG A 214 -12.09 4.63 -7.20
C ARG A 214 -12.07 4.32 -5.70
N ILE A 215 -13.03 3.49 -5.27
CA ILE A 215 -13.03 2.77 -3.99
C ILE A 215 -12.35 1.41 -4.21
N ILE A 216 -11.10 1.26 -3.80
CA ILE A 216 -10.41 -0.05 -3.84
C ILE A 216 -10.69 -0.77 -2.51
N LYS A 217 -11.55 -1.78 -2.55
CA LYS A 217 -11.71 -2.75 -1.47
C LYS A 217 -10.58 -3.79 -1.61
N HIS A 218 -9.79 -4.03 -0.57
CA HIS A 218 -8.83 -5.15 -0.59
C HIS A 218 -9.41 -6.33 0.16
N LYS A 219 -8.99 -7.51 -0.25
CA LYS A 219 -9.44 -8.79 0.28
C LYS A 219 -8.73 -9.07 1.60
N ILE A 220 -9.50 -9.21 2.68
CA ILE A 220 -9.00 -9.79 3.91
C ILE A 220 -8.84 -11.29 3.69
N ILE A 221 -7.74 -11.84 4.17
CA ILE A 221 -7.42 -13.25 4.02
C ILE A 221 -8.13 -14.01 5.12
N SER A 222 -8.69 -15.14 4.75
CA SER A 222 -9.36 -16.05 5.65
C SER A 222 -8.70 -17.43 5.61
N ILE A 223 -8.61 -18.04 6.79
CA ILE A 223 -8.26 -19.44 6.94
C ILE A 223 -9.55 -20.21 7.09
N ARG A 224 -9.74 -21.20 6.22
CA ARG A 224 -10.92 -22.04 6.18
C ARG A 224 -10.53 -23.50 6.12
N ARG A 225 -11.39 -24.35 6.63
CA ARG A 225 -11.28 -25.80 6.45
C ARG A 225 -11.82 -26.18 5.05
N ALA A 226 -11.47 -27.35 4.54
CA ALA A 226 -11.88 -27.84 3.22
C ALA A 226 -13.41 -27.90 3.01
N ASN A 227 -14.16 -28.03 4.11
CA ASN A 227 -15.63 -27.96 4.15
C ASN A 227 -16.18 -26.52 4.10
N GLY A 228 -15.33 -25.49 4.05
CA GLY A 228 -15.68 -24.08 3.92
C GLY A 228 -15.88 -23.34 5.25
N GLU A 229 -15.77 -24.03 6.39
CA GLU A 229 -15.92 -23.44 7.72
C GLU A 229 -14.72 -22.55 8.07
N PRO A 230 -14.93 -21.34 8.62
CA PRO A 230 -13.84 -20.48 9.05
C PRO A 230 -13.16 -21.03 10.30
N LEU A 231 -11.84 -21.01 10.31
CA LEU A 231 -11.05 -21.47 11.44
C LEU A 231 -10.85 -20.31 12.44
N ALA A 232 -11.77 -20.17 13.39
CA ALA A 232 -11.76 -19.09 14.36
C ALA A 232 -10.65 -19.25 15.42
N PHE A 233 -10.07 -18.13 15.88
CA PHE A 233 -9.08 -18.08 16.98
C PHE A 233 -7.86 -18.99 16.82
N SER A 234 -7.56 -19.43 15.60
CA SER A 234 -6.35 -20.16 15.27
C SER A 234 -5.11 -19.26 15.35
N LEU A 235 -4.00 -19.84 15.78
CA LEU A 235 -2.72 -19.17 15.86
C LEU A 235 -1.90 -19.50 14.61
N VAL A 236 -1.50 -18.45 13.91
CA VAL A 236 -0.73 -18.55 12.66
C VAL A 236 0.66 -18.02 12.91
N ARG A 237 1.66 -18.86 12.66
CA ARG A 237 3.07 -18.53 12.87
C ARG A 237 3.82 -18.58 11.54
N LEU A 238 4.63 -17.56 11.30
CA LEU A 238 5.48 -17.45 10.12
C LEU A 238 6.94 -17.71 10.45
N TYR A 239 7.59 -18.50 9.61
CA TYR A 239 8.97 -18.94 9.76
C TYR A 239 9.76 -18.67 8.49
N LEU A 240 11.06 -18.39 8.65
CA LEU A 240 12.01 -18.38 7.54
C LEU A 240 12.47 -19.82 7.25
N PRO A 241 12.62 -20.21 5.98
CA PRO A 241 13.24 -21.48 5.63
C PRO A 241 14.62 -21.59 6.29
N GLY A 242 14.85 -22.68 7.02
CA GLY A 242 16.11 -22.93 7.74
C GLY A 242 16.24 -22.29 9.12
N ILE A 243 15.21 -21.58 9.61
CA ILE A 243 15.16 -21.04 10.98
C ILE A 243 13.89 -21.56 11.67
N ASP A 244 14.06 -22.29 12.77
CA ASP A 244 12.95 -22.91 13.53
C ASP A 244 12.30 -21.98 14.56
N GLN A 245 12.63 -20.69 14.54
CA GLN A 245 12.02 -19.68 15.38
C GLN A 245 10.93 -18.90 14.62
N PRO A 246 9.74 -18.71 15.21
CA PRO A 246 8.69 -17.94 14.57
C PRO A 246 9.07 -16.47 14.56
N ILE A 247 9.03 -15.86 13.39
CA ILE A 247 9.37 -14.44 13.19
C ILE A 247 8.18 -13.55 13.55
N LYS A 248 6.99 -14.05 13.24
CA LYS A 248 5.74 -13.35 13.52
C LYS A 248 4.66 -14.37 13.83
N SER A 249 3.90 -14.07 14.87
CA SER A 249 2.70 -14.81 15.25
C SER A 249 1.52 -13.87 15.17
N ALA A 250 0.39 -14.37 14.68
CA ALA A 250 -0.86 -13.63 14.62
C ALA A 250 -2.04 -14.59 14.81
N SER A 251 -3.11 -14.10 15.42
CA SER A 251 -4.32 -14.89 15.67
C SER A 251 -5.42 -14.50 14.69
N THR A 252 -6.23 -15.47 14.28
CA THR A 252 -7.42 -15.22 13.47
C THR A 252 -8.59 -14.73 14.32
N ASP A 253 -9.42 -13.88 13.73
CA ASP A 253 -10.69 -13.44 14.33
C ASP A 253 -11.76 -14.54 14.33
N GLN A 254 -12.95 -14.27 14.90
CA GLN A 254 -14.13 -15.15 14.93
C GLN A 254 -14.55 -15.67 13.55
N LEU A 255 -14.27 -14.91 12.50
CA LEU A 255 -14.57 -15.26 11.11
C LEU A 255 -13.40 -15.94 10.38
N GLY A 256 -12.38 -16.40 11.12
CA GLY A 256 -11.16 -17.00 10.55
C GLY A 256 -10.29 -16.03 9.77
N ARG A 257 -10.49 -14.72 9.95
CA ARG A 257 -9.79 -13.66 9.22
C ARG A 257 -8.45 -13.35 9.86
N LEU A 258 -7.46 -13.09 9.02
CA LEU A 258 -6.09 -12.81 9.44
C LEU A 258 -5.51 -11.63 8.66
N TYR A 259 -4.70 -10.83 9.34
CA TYR A 259 -3.76 -9.93 8.69
C TYR A 259 -2.37 -10.10 9.30
N VAL A 260 -1.39 -10.39 8.45
CA VAL A 260 0.02 -10.46 8.84
C VAL A 260 0.86 -9.66 7.87
N LEU A 261 1.72 -8.83 8.44
CA LEU A 261 2.68 -8.02 7.73
C LEU A 261 4.09 -8.38 8.21
N VAL A 262 4.92 -8.80 7.26
CA VAL A 262 6.33 -9.14 7.44
C VAL A 262 7.15 -8.47 6.35
N ARG A 263 8.48 -8.60 6.41
CA ARG A 263 9.36 -8.13 5.35
C ARG A 263 9.17 -8.97 4.08
N PRO A 264 9.42 -8.42 2.88
CA PRO A 264 9.44 -9.22 1.66
C PRO A 264 10.46 -10.36 1.76
N GLY A 265 10.04 -11.57 1.41
CA GLY A 265 10.90 -12.76 1.56
C GLY A 265 10.17 -14.06 1.28
N THR A 266 10.87 -15.18 1.47
CA THR A 266 10.28 -16.52 1.39
C THR A 266 9.99 -17.01 2.80
N TYR A 267 8.77 -17.48 3.04
CA TYR A 267 8.32 -17.94 4.34
C TYR A 267 7.54 -19.25 4.21
N TYR A 268 7.49 -20.02 5.28
CA TYR A 268 6.47 -21.05 5.45
C TYR A 268 5.63 -20.69 6.67
N LEU A 269 4.37 -21.14 6.67
CA LEU A 269 3.44 -20.88 7.76
C LEU A 269 3.05 -22.18 8.46
N THR A 270 2.76 -22.08 9.75
CA THR A 270 2.06 -23.13 10.49
C THR A 270 0.77 -22.57 11.05
N VAL A 271 -0.28 -23.38 11.03
CA VAL A 271 -1.58 -23.06 11.63
C VAL A 271 -1.81 -24.00 12.80
N GLU A 272 -2.11 -23.40 13.94
CA GLU A 272 -2.43 -24.09 15.18
C GLU A 272 -3.88 -23.80 15.56
N GLU A 273 -4.68 -24.84 15.76
CA GLU A 273 -6.07 -24.74 16.18
C GLU A 273 -6.15 -24.68 17.70
N LYS A 274 -7.05 -23.84 18.21
CA LYS A 274 -7.31 -23.75 19.64
C LYS A 274 -8.25 -24.88 20.06
N MET A 275 -7.79 -25.70 20.99
CA MET A 275 -8.55 -26.82 21.54
C MET A 275 -9.49 -26.36 22.68
N PRO A 276 -10.52 -27.16 23.03
CA PRO A 276 -11.45 -26.83 24.12
C PRO A 276 -10.77 -26.69 25.50
N ASP A 277 -9.64 -27.37 25.71
CA ASP A 277 -8.81 -27.27 26.91
C ASP A 277 -7.97 -25.98 26.98
N GLY A 278 -8.05 -25.14 25.94
CA GLY A 278 -7.30 -23.89 25.81
C GLY A 278 -5.89 -24.05 25.24
N SER A 279 -5.44 -25.28 24.98
CA SER A 279 -4.16 -25.56 24.32
C SER A 279 -4.24 -25.31 22.81
N TYR A 280 -3.07 -25.22 22.15
CA TYR A 280 -2.97 -25.06 20.71
C TYR A 280 -2.29 -26.29 20.10
N HIS A 281 -2.91 -26.85 19.06
CA HIS A 281 -2.35 -27.98 18.32
C HIS A 281 -2.14 -27.62 16.85
N LYS A 282 -0.96 -27.96 16.35
CA LYS A 282 -0.60 -27.73 14.96
C LYS A 282 -1.41 -28.64 14.04
N ILE A 283 -2.21 -28.04 13.17
CA ILE A 283 -3.07 -28.75 12.21
C ILE A 283 -2.54 -28.68 10.78
N HIS A 284 -1.73 -27.68 10.46
CA HIS A 284 -1.22 -27.47 9.10
C HIS A 284 0.18 -26.84 9.09
N GLN A 285 0.97 -27.23 8.10
CA GLN A 285 2.23 -26.58 7.74
C GLN A 285 2.29 -26.45 6.23
N SER A 286 2.50 -25.23 5.74
CA SER A 286 2.64 -25.00 4.30
C SER A 286 4.05 -25.34 3.82
N ALA A 287 4.19 -25.58 2.51
CA ALA A 287 5.48 -25.47 1.86
C ALA A 287 5.98 -24.00 1.89
N PRO A 288 7.30 -23.74 1.75
CA PRO A 288 7.82 -22.40 1.59
C PRO A 288 7.24 -21.70 0.35
N PHE A 289 6.78 -20.47 0.50
CA PHE A 289 6.26 -19.64 -0.58
C PHE A 289 6.79 -18.20 -0.49
N ALA A 290 6.84 -17.53 -1.63
CA ALA A 290 7.34 -16.16 -1.73
C ALA A 290 6.25 -15.14 -1.36
N MET A 291 6.57 -14.22 -0.45
CA MET A 291 5.78 -13.03 -0.14
C MET A 291 6.50 -11.77 -0.64
N PRO A 292 6.35 -11.41 -1.92
CA PRO A 292 7.09 -10.28 -2.50
C PRO A 292 6.71 -8.92 -1.91
N LYS A 293 5.53 -8.80 -1.29
CA LYS A 293 5.09 -7.60 -0.56
C LYS A 293 5.13 -7.78 0.96
N GLY A 294 5.48 -8.97 1.44
CA GLY A 294 5.44 -9.28 2.88
C GLY A 294 4.03 -9.32 3.47
N VAL A 295 3.00 -9.49 2.64
CA VAL A 295 1.61 -9.78 3.05
C VAL A 295 1.20 -11.04 2.29
N LEU A 296 0.39 -11.88 2.93
CA LEU A 296 -0.29 -13.00 2.27
C LEU A 296 -1.21 -12.44 1.15
N ASP A 297 -1.41 -13.16 0.04
CA ASP A 297 -2.29 -12.71 -1.07
C ASP A 297 -3.45 -13.67 -1.33
N GLN A 298 -3.45 -14.84 -0.68
CA GLN A 298 -4.39 -15.92 -0.93
C GLN A 298 -4.98 -16.46 0.37
N ASP A 299 -6.25 -16.86 0.29
CA ASP A 299 -6.92 -17.61 1.37
C ASP A 299 -6.24 -18.96 1.56
N ILE A 300 -6.15 -19.41 2.80
CA ILE A 300 -5.55 -20.70 3.14
C ILE A 300 -6.70 -21.67 3.42
N ILE A 301 -6.72 -22.77 2.68
CA ILE A 301 -7.71 -23.84 2.83
C ILE A 301 -6.98 -25.06 3.38
N ILE A 302 -7.47 -25.59 4.50
CA ILE A 302 -6.86 -26.69 5.27
C ILE A 302 -7.77 -27.91 5.28
#